data_AF-A0A5B0W397-F1
#
_entry.id   AF-A0A5B0W397-F1
#
_cell.length_a   1.000
_cell.length_b   1.000
_cell.length_c   1.000
_cell.angle_alpha   90.00
_cell.angle_beta   90.00
_cell.angle_gamma   90.00
#
_symmetry.space_group_name_H-M   'P 1'
#
loop_
_entity.id
_entity.type
_entity.pdbx_description
1 polymer ?
#
loop_
_entity_poly.entity_id
_entity_poly.type
_entity_poly.pdbx_seq_one_letter_code
_entity_poly.pdbx_strand_id
1 'polypeptide(L)'
;MKTIIIYTSKYGCTEKAAYLLKNQLDDETEVVNLMHAKEPTLERYDTVILGGSIYFGKIQKQMTEFTSKYQNELAKKRVGLFICAGAKGEQAIQELKSSFPEKLYNQSITKEVFGDEIYEEKMTALDRVVLRVVKGKNKSVNGLSQETIERFALALKKR
;
A
#
# COMPACT_ATOMS: atom_id res chain seq x y z
N MET A 1 -0.29 -3.64 21.12
CA MET A 1 0.81 -3.74 20.12
C MET A 1 0.71 -2.49 19.28
N LYS A 2 1.75 -1.67 19.25
CA LYS A 2 1.72 -0.40 18.52
C LYS A 2 1.93 -0.67 17.04
N THR A 3 1.01 -0.16 16.23
CA THR A 3 1.06 -0.35 14.77
C THR A 3 1.20 0.99 14.08
N ILE A 4 2.02 1.04 13.04
CA ILE A 4 2.08 2.18 12.12
C ILE A 4 1.76 1.73 10.70
N ILE A 5 0.87 2.47 10.05
CA ILE A 5 0.61 2.37 8.61
C ILE A 5 1.32 3.54 7.94
N ILE A 6 2.31 3.24 7.13
CA ILE A 6 3.04 4.23 6.33
C ILE A 6 2.59 4.03 4.89
N TYR A 7 2.10 5.10 4.25
CA TYR A 7 1.61 5.00 2.88
C TYR A 7 2.08 6.15 1.98
N THR A 8 2.01 5.90 0.68
CA THR A 8 2.14 6.91 -0.37
C THR A 8 0.92 6.89 -1.28
N SER A 9 0.34 8.03 -1.59
CA SER A 9 -0.84 8.14 -2.45
C SER A 9 -0.80 9.38 -3.34
N LYS A 10 -1.03 9.21 -4.65
CA LYS A 10 -1.11 10.34 -5.60
C LYS A 10 -2.46 11.07 -5.56
N TYR A 11 -3.57 10.31 -5.53
CA TYR A 11 -4.95 10.86 -5.62
C TYR A 11 -5.86 10.47 -4.44
N GLY A 12 -5.34 9.81 -3.40
CA GLY A 12 -6.06 9.52 -2.15
C GLY A 12 -6.67 8.12 -2.05
N CYS A 13 -6.55 7.26 -3.07
CA CYS A 13 -7.04 5.88 -3.02
C CYS A 13 -6.38 5.08 -1.88
N THR A 14 -5.05 5.12 -1.82
CA THR A 14 -4.27 4.46 -0.76
C THR A 14 -4.50 5.08 0.61
N GLU A 15 -4.79 6.38 0.68
CA GLU A 15 -5.17 7.03 1.94
C GLU A 15 -6.47 6.44 2.47
N LYS A 16 -7.52 6.38 1.65
CA LYS A 16 -8.78 5.73 2.01
C LYS A 16 -8.54 4.28 2.46
N ALA A 17 -7.73 3.53 1.71
CA ALA A 17 -7.39 2.15 2.06
C ALA A 17 -6.66 2.04 3.41
N ALA A 18 -5.71 2.93 3.70
CA ALA A 18 -4.99 2.96 4.96
C ALA A 18 -5.92 3.24 6.15
N TYR A 19 -6.89 4.17 6.00
CA TYR A 19 -7.88 4.45 7.04
C TYR A 19 -8.91 3.33 7.21
N LEU A 20 -9.35 2.70 6.12
CA LEU A 20 -10.19 1.50 6.21
C LEU A 20 -9.48 0.38 6.95
N LEU A 21 -8.19 0.16 6.65
CA LEU A 21 -7.38 -0.82 7.35
C LEU A 21 -7.18 -0.46 8.83
N LYS A 22 -6.93 0.82 9.14
CA LYS A 22 -6.84 1.31 10.53
C LYS A 22 -8.08 0.92 11.33
N ASN A 23 -9.28 1.11 10.77
CA ASN A 23 -10.55 0.77 11.42
C ASN A 23 -10.72 -0.74 11.68
N GLN A 24 -9.97 -1.59 10.98
CA GLN A 24 -9.96 -3.04 11.19
C GLN A 24 -8.88 -3.48 12.20
N LEU A 25 -7.98 -2.57 12.61
CA LEU A 25 -6.89 -2.82 13.54
C LEU A 25 -7.22 -2.25 14.93
N ASP A 26 -6.32 -2.44 15.90
CA ASP A 26 -6.50 -1.98 17.26
C ASP A 26 -6.33 -0.44 17.38
N ASP A 27 -6.84 0.16 18.45
CA ASP A 27 -6.88 1.62 18.67
C ASP A 27 -5.49 2.30 18.67
N GLU A 28 -4.42 1.54 18.95
CA GLU A 28 -3.03 2.03 18.93
C GLU A 28 -2.38 2.05 17.52
N THR A 29 -3.20 2.29 16.48
CA THR A 29 -2.73 2.35 15.09
C THR A 29 -2.56 3.78 14.60
N GLU A 30 -1.32 4.15 14.28
CA GLU A 30 -0.97 5.43 13.65
C GLU A 30 -0.95 5.31 12.12
N VAL A 31 -1.32 6.38 11.42
CA VAL A 31 -1.36 6.44 9.95
C VAL A 31 -0.54 7.63 9.48
N VAL A 32 0.45 7.40 8.62
CA VAL A 32 1.41 8.41 8.18
C VAL A 32 1.50 8.41 6.66
N ASN A 33 1.25 9.58 6.05
CA ASN A 33 1.51 9.81 4.64
C ASN A 33 2.97 10.22 4.42
N LEU A 34 3.77 9.33 3.86
CA LEU A 34 5.20 9.53 3.63
C LEU A 34 5.51 10.60 2.57
N MET A 35 4.51 11.03 1.79
CA MET A 35 4.69 12.09 0.79
C MET A 35 4.61 13.50 1.40
N HIS A 36 4.08 13.64 2.62
CA HIS A 36 3.80 14.95 3.23
C HIS A 36 4.32 15.06 4.67
N ALA A 37 4.40 13.96 5.40
CA ALA A 37 4.91 13.95 6.77
C ALA A 37 6.43 13.81 6.80
N LYS A 38 7.02 14.24 7.92
CA LYS A 38 8.39 13.84 8.27
C LYS A 38 8.44 12.33 8.46
N GLU A 39 9.53 11.70 8.04
CA GLU A 39 9.74 10.27 8.23
C GLU A 39 9.55 9.88 9.72
N PRO A 40 8.69 8.89 10.02
CA PRO A 40 8.47 8.43 11.38
C PRO A 40 9.62 7.54 11.84
N THR A 41 9.93 7.56 13.14
CA THR A 41 10.81 6.56 13.76
C THR A 41 10.07 5.24 13.96
N LEU A 42 10.73 4.11 13.74
CA LEU A 42 10.10 2.78 13.82
C LEU A 42 10.26 2.09 15.18
N GLU A 43 11.08 2.66 16.08
CA GLU A 43 11.50 2.05 17.34
C GLU A 43 10.32 1.58 18.19
N ARG A 44 9.31 2.47 18.38
CA ARG A 44 8.16 2.25 19.27
C ARG A 44 7.07 1.32 18.74
N TYR A 45 7.16 0.92 17.47
CA TYR A 45 6.12 0.10 16.82
C TYR A 45 6.54 -1.36 16.78
N ASP A 46 5.59 -2.24 17.06
CA ASP A 46 5.77 -3.69 16.93
C ASP A 46 5.50 -4.12 15.48
N THR A 47 4.51 -3.49 14.86
CA THR A 47 4.04 -3.78 13.50
C THR A 47 4.17 -2.55 12.60
N VAL A 48 4.73 -2.76 11.42
CA VAL A 48 4.85 -1.74 10.36
C VAL A 48 4.11 -2.22 9.12
N ILE A 49 3.14 -1.44 8.67
CA ILE A 49 2.37 -1.70 7.46
C ILE A 49 2.78 -0.70 6.40
N LEU A 50 3.17 -1.17 5.22
CA LEU A 50 3.66 -0.35 4.11
C LEU A 50 2.69 -0.44 2.93
N GLY A 51 2.15 0.72 2.53
CA GLY A 51 1.11 0.84 1.51
C GLY A 51 1.46 1.80 0.39
N GLY A 52 1.17 1.47 -0.87
CA GLY A 52 1.38 2.43 -1.95
C GLY A 52 0.42 2.31 -3.13
N SER A 53 0.13 3.44 -3.76
CA SER A 53 -0.52 3.46 -5.07
C SER A 53 0.48 3.05 -6.16
N ILE A 54 0.06 2.19 -7.08
CA ILE A 54 0.81 1.88 -8.29
C ILE A 54 0.45 2.87 -9.41
N TYR A 55 1.46 3.50 -9.98
CA TYR A 55 1.35 4.31 -11.19
C TYR A 55 2.36 3.79 -12.22
N PHE A 56 1.89 3.52 -13.44
CA PHE A 56 2.73 3.00 -14.51
C PHE A 56 3.54 1.75 -14.09
N GLY A 57 2.92 0.86 -13.31
CA GLY A 57 3.55 -0.37 -12.81
C GLY A 57 4.58 -0.17 -11.69
N LYS A 58 4.68 1.04 -11.11
CA LYS A 58 5.64 1.35 -10.03
C LYS A 58 4.97 2.01 -8.83
N ILE A 59 5.50 1.72 -7.65
CA ILE A 59 5.16 2.44 -6.42
C ILE A 59 5.84 3.82 -6.40
N GLN A 60 5.34 4.72 -5.56
CA GLN A 60 5.92 6.05 -5.40
C GLN A 60 7.35 5.97 -4.85
N LYS A 61 8.24 6.84 -5.37
CA LYS A 61 9.67 6.86 -5.06
C LYS A 61 9.95 6.93 -3.55
N GLN A 62 9.16 7.72 -2.82
CA GLN A 62 9.28 7.88 -1.37
C GLN A 62 9.20 6.54 -0.64
N MET A 63 8.29 5.64 -1.05
CA MET A 63 8.17 4.32 -0.44
C MET A 63 9.40 3.46 -0.72
N THR A 64 9.92 3.50 -1.95
CA THR A 64 11.16 2.79 -2.32
C THR A 64 12.36 3.30 -1.52
N GLU A 65 12.51 4.61 -1.38
CA GLU A 65 13.59 5.24 -0.61
C GLU A 65 13.50 4.88 0.88
N PHE A 66 12.31 4.96 1.47
CA PHE A 66 12.08 4.62 2.86
C PHE A 66 12.37 3.15 3.16
N THR A 67 11.87 2.23 2.34
CA THR A 67 12.08 0.79 2.55
C THR A 67 13.53 0.37 2.36
N SER A 68 14.26 1.06 1.47
CA SER A 68 15.71 0.87 1.31
C SER A 68 16.49 1.39 2.51
N LYS A 69 16.14 2.58 3.00
CA LYS A 69 16.79 3.24 4.14
C LYS A 69 16.60 2.47 5.44
N TYR A 70 15.38 2.02 5.74
CA TYR A 70 15.03 1.36 7.00
C TYR A 70 15.02 -0.18 6.90
N GLN A 71 15.63 -0.76 5.88
CA GLN A 71 15.57 -2.20 5.62
C GLN A 71 15.98 -3.06 6.84
N ASN A 72 17.04 -2.67 7.55
CA ASN A 72 17.55 -3.39 8.71
C ASN A 72 16.61 -3.31 9.92
N GLU A 73 15.92 -2.18 10.10
CA GLU A 73 14.94 -2.01 11.17
C GLU A 73 13.66 -2.78 10.85
N LEU A 74 13.15 -2.65 9.62
CA LEU A 74 11.98 -3.38 9.14
C LEU A 74 12.15 -4.90 9.24
N ALA A 75 13.37 -5.40 9.09
CA ALA A 75 13.68 -6.83 9.26
C ALA A 75 13.51 -7.35 10.70
N LYS A 76 13.42 -6.46 11.68
CA LYS A 76 13.21 -6.81 13.10
C LYS A 76 11.76 -6.60 13.53
N LYS A 77 10.87 -6.21 12.62
CA LYS A 77 9.48 -5.85 12.90
C LYS A 77 8.53 -6.83 12.22
N ARG A 78 7.29 -6.88 12.72
CA ARG A 78 6.19 -7.53 11.99
C ARG A 78 5.80 -6.63 10.83
N VAL A 79 5.91 -7.11 9.59
CA VAL A 79 5.65 -6.29 8.40
C VAL A 79 4.43 -6.79 7.63
N GLY A 80 3.54 -5.88 7.26
CA GLY A 80 2.49 -6.11 6.25
C GLY A 80 2.71 -5.21 5.03
N LEU A 81 2.48 -5.74 3.83
CA LEU A 81 2.66 -4.99 2.58
C LEU A 81 1.34 -4.93 1.80
N PHE A 82 0.95 -3.75 1.33
CA PHE A 82 -0.17 -3.66 0.40
C PHE A 82 0.09 -2.67 -0.72
N ILE A 83 -0.61 -2.87 -1.83
CA ILE A 83 -0.68 -1.88 -2.90
C ILE A 83 -2.13 -1.61 -3.30
N CYS A 84 -2.39 -0.39 -3.76
CA CYS A 84 -3.58 -0.06 -4.52
C CYS A 84 -3.21 -0.01 -6.00
N ALA A 85 -3.77 -0.92 -6.79
CA ALA A 85 -3.43 -1.10 -8.19
C ALA A 85 -4.64 -1.55 -8.99
N GLY A 86 -4.76 -1.02 -10.21
CA GLY A 86 -5.81 -1.40 -11.16
C GLY A 86 -5.51 -2.71 -11.92
N ALA A 87 -4.27 -3.20 -11.86
CA ALA A 87 -3.90 -4.49 -12.45
C ALA A 87 -4.59 -5.66 -11.73
N LYS A 88 -4.73 -6.80 -12.42
CA LYS A 88 -5.35 -8.02 -11.87
C LYS A 88 -4.47 -9.24 -12.12
N GLY A 89 -4.73 -10.31 -11.37
CA GLY A 89 -4.04 -11.59 -11.52
C GLY A 89 -2.53 -11.48 -11.36
N GLU A 90 -1.77 -12.16 -12.22
CA GLU A 90 -0.31 -12.21 -12.15
C GLU A 90 0.35 -10.83 -12.24
N GLN A 91 -0.20 -9.92 -13.04
CA GLN A 91 0.37 -8.58 -13.18
C GLN A 91 0.34 -7.82 -11.84
N ALA A 92 -0.78 -7.90 -11.11
CA ALA A 92 -0.91 -7.25 -9.81
C ALA A 92 0.07 -7.83 -8.77
N ILE A 93 0.28 -9.15 -8.82
CA ILE A 93 1.24 -9.84 -7.96
C ILE A 93 2.68 -9.38 -8.28
N GLN A 94 3.01 -9.22 -9.56
CA GLN A 94 4.33 -8.72 -9.97
C GLN A 94 4.55 -7.26 -9.59
N GLU A 95 3.54 -6.40 -9.72
CA GLU A 95 3.59 -5.01 -9.25
C GLU A 95 3.82 -4.97 -7.73
N LEU A 96 3.12 -5.80 -6.95
CA LEU A 96 3.32 -5.88 -5.51
C LEU A 96 4.72 -6.37 -5.15
N LYS A 97 5.20 -7.43 -5.82
CA LYS A 97 6.54 -7.99 -5.58
C LYS A 97 7.66 -7.00 -5.93
N SER A 98 7.55 -6.30 -7.06
CA SER A 98 8.55 -5.34 -7.51
C SER A 98 8.54 -4.01 -6.77
N SER A 99 7.47 -3.72 -6.01
CA SER A 99 7.33 -2.49 -5.21
C SER A 99 8.20 -2.46 -3.96
N PHE A 100 8.66 -3.62 -3.49
CA PHE A 100 9.36 -3.75 -2.21
C PHE A 100 10.66 -4.54 -2.36
N PRO A 101 11.70 -4.27 -1.52
CA PRO A 101 12.91 -5.08 -1.50
C PRO A 101 12.60 -6.56 -1.25
N GLU A 102 13.24 -7.47 -1.98
CA GLU A 102 12.94 -8.90 -1.94
C GLU A 102 12.96 -9.49 -0.53
N LYS A 103 13.96 -9.13 0.29
CA LYS A 103 14.04 -9.58 1.69
C LYS A 103 12.83 -9.15 2.51
N LEU A 104 12.40 -7.90 2.32
CA LEU A 104 11.24 -7.32 3.00
C LEU A 104 9.94 -7.96 2.52
N TYR A 105 9.84 -8.19 1.20
CA TYR A 105 8.75 -8.94 0.62
C TYR A 105 8.69 -10.34 1.22
N ASN A 106 9.76 -11.13 1.23
CA ASN A 106 9.69 -12.51 1.68
C ASN A 106 9.35 -12.66 3.18
N GLN A 107 9.84 -11.77 4.03
CA GLN A 107 9.61 -11.86 5.49
C GLN A 107 8.24 -11.36 5.97
N SER A 108 7.51 -10.58 5.16
CA SER A 108 6.26 -9.95 5.64
C SER A 108 5.17 -10.99 5.90
N ILE A 109 4.32 -10.73 6.89
CA ILE A 109 3.27 -11.65 7.36
C ILE A 109 2.15 -11.77 6.33
N THR A 110 1.80 -10.65 5.70
CA THR A 110 0.73 -10.59 4.70
C THR A 110 1.08 -9.60 3.61
N LYS A 111 0.61 -9.89 2.39
CA LYS A 111 0.89 -9.13 1.16
C LYS A 111 -0.35 -9.18 0.30
N GLU A 112 -0.97 -8.04 0.05
CA GLU A 112 -2.25 -8.02 -0.65
C GLU A 112 -2.36 -6.84 -1.62
N VAL A 113 -3.17 -7.02 -2.66
CA VAL A 113 -3.58 -5.96 -3.57
C VAL A 113 -5.00 -5.57 -3.20
N PHE A 114 -5.18 -4.33 -2.71
CA PHE A 114 -6.49 -3.88 -2.21
C PHE A 114 -7.45 -3.44 -3.31
N GLY A 115 -7.01 -3.42 -4.56
CA GLY A 115 -7.76 -2.87 -5.70
C GLY A 115 -7.45 -1.40 -5.92
N ASP A 116 -8.30 -0.71 -6.68
CA ASP A 116 -8.07 0.69 -7.01
C ASP A 116 -9.38 1.47 -7.16
N GLU A 117 -9.35 2.73 -6.73
CA GLU A 117 -10.40 3.71 -6.92
C GLU A 117 -9.84 4.90 -7.68
N ILE A 118 -10.51 5.22 -8.78
CA ILE A 118 -10.09 6.26 -9.71
C ILE A 118 -10.91 7.53 -9.42
N TYR A 119 -10.22 8.57 -8.97
CA TYR A 119 -10.78 9.91 -8.80
C TYR A 119 -10.42 10.77 -10.02
N GLU A 120 -11.13 10.57 -11.14
CA GLU A 120 -10.84 11.24 -12.42
C GLU A 120 -10.84 12.78 -12.31
N GLU A 121 -11.67 13.32 -11.40
CA GLU A 121 -11.77 14.74 -11.09
C GLU A 121 -10.48 15.33 -10.49
N LYS A 122 -9.67 14.49 -9.82
CA LYS A 122 -8.38 14.88 -9.23
C LYS A 122 -7.21 14.71 -10.20
N MET A 123 -7.44 14.08 -11.37
CA MET A 123 -6.37 13.72 -12.30
C MET A 123 -5.95 14.87 -13.22
N THR A 124 -4.64 14.93 -13.47
CA THR A 124 -4.07 15.78 -14.55
C THR A 124 -4.53 15.31 -15.93
N ALA A 125 -4.48 16.21 -16.93
CA ALA A 125 -4.87 15.87 -18.30
C ALA A 125 -4.04 14.70 -18.88
N LEU A 126 -2.74 14.65 -18.56
CA LEU A 126 -1.85 13.56 -18.97
C LEU A 126 -2.25 12.22 -18.34
N ASP A 127 -2.51 12.19 -17.04
CA ASP A 127 -2.93 10.96 -16.35
C ASP A 127 -4.27 10.43 -16.89
N ARG A 128 -5.19 11.33 -17.28
CA ARG A 128 -6.46 10.94 -17.93
C ARG A 128 -6.24 10.27 -19.28
N VAL A 129 -5.28 10.73 -20.09
CA VAL A 129 -4.95 10.11 -21.38
C VAL A 129 -4.43 8.69 -21.17
N VAL A 130 -3.51 8.51 -20.23
CA VAL A 130 -2.96 7.20 -19.87
C VAL A 130 -4.06 6.26 -19.40
N LEU A 131 -4.95 6.75 -18.52
CA LEU A 131 -6.05 5.94 -18.01
C LEU A 131 -6.94 5.39 -19.14
N ARG A 132 -7.24 6.18 -20.17
CA ARG A 132 -8.06 5.71 -21.31
C ARG A 132 -7.39 4.56 -22.06
N VAL A 133 -6.07 4.62 -22.24
CA VAL A 133 -5.30 3.56 -22.90
C VAL A 133 -5.35 2.26 -22.10
N VAL A 134 -5.28 2.35 -20.77
CA VAL A 134 -5.31 1.19 -19.87
C VAL A 134 -6.74 0.63 -19.71
N LYS A 135 -7.76 1.49 -19.54
CA LYS A 135 -9.19 1.09 -19.48
C LYS A 135 -9.67 0.40 -20.75
N GLY A 136 -9.13 0.79 -21.92
CA GLY A 136 -9.41 0.10 -23.19
C GLY A 136 -9.02 -1.38 -23.20
N LYS A 137 -8.15 -1.82 -22.27
CA LYS A 137 -7.70 -3.22 -22.13
C LYS A 137 -8.36 -3.98 -20.97
N ASN A 138 -9.05 -3.31 -20.04
CA ASN A 138 -9.70 -3.96 -18.89
C ASN A 138 -10.89 -3.14 -18.36
N LYS A 139 -12.11 -3.70 -18.47
CA LYS A 139 -13.39 -3.00 -18.23
C LYS A 139 -13.89 -2.98 -16.78
N SER A 140 -13.13 -3.48 -15.79
CA SER A 140 -13.63 -3.57 -14.40
C SER A 140 -12.80 -2.73 -13.43
N VAL A 141 -13.25 -1.51 -13.20
CA VAL A 141 -12.85 -0.68 -12.05
C VAL A 141 -13.64 -1.20 -10.85
N ASN A 142 -13.11 -2.22 -10.17
CA ASN A 142 -13.65 -2.61 -8.87
C ASN A 142 -12.87 -1.80 -7.83
N GLY A 143 -13.59 -1.05 -7.00
CA GLY A 143 -13.01 -0.23 -5.94
C GLY A 143 -12.22 -1.03 -4.90
N LEU A 144 -11.93 -0.40 -3.77
CA LEU A 144 -11.20 -1.07 -2.70
C LEU A 144 -11.97 -2.31 -2.20
N SER A 145 -11.30 -3.46 -2.16
CA SER A 145 -11.87 -4.73 -1.69
C SER A 145 -11.88 -4.77 -0.16
N GLN A 146 -13.06 -4.55 0.43
CA GLN A 146 -13.24 -4.64 1.89
C GLN A 146 -12.84 -6.02 2.44
N GLU A 147 -13.25 -7.09 1.76
CA GLU A 147 -12.89 -8.47 2.14
C GLU A 147 -11.36 -8.66 2.20
N THR A 148 -10.62 -8.11 1.23
CA THR A 148 -9.16 -8.22 1.21
C THR A 148 -8.52 -7.41 2.34
N ILE A 149 -9.04 -6.23 2.65
CA ILE A 149 -8.57 -5.39 3.76
C ILE A 149 -8.82 -6.10 5.11
N GLU A 150 -9.99 -6.70 5.29
CA GLU A 150 -10.33 -7.47 6.49
C GLU A 150 -9.44 -8.71 6.64
N ARG A 151 -9.25 -9.48 5.57
CA ARG A 151 -8.33 -10.64 5.56
C ARG A 151 -6.90 -10.22 5.92
N PHE A 152 -6.45 -9.09 5.37
CA PHE A 152 -5.13 -8.53 5.68
C PHE A 152 -5.00 -8.18 7.16
N ALA A 153 -5.99 -7.50 7.74
CA ALA A 153 -6.00 -7.16 9.15
C ALA A 153 -6.01 -8.42 10.04
N LEU A 154 -6.83 -9.42 9.71
CA LEU A 154 -6.89 -10.69 10.42
C LEU A 154 -5.55 -11.43 10.42
N ALA A 155 -4.83 -11.43 9.29
CA ALA A 155 -3.51 -12.04 9.20
C ALA A 155 -2.49 -11.38 10.14
N LEU A 156 -2.58 -10.05 10.34
CA LEU A 156 -1.70 -9.34 11.26
C LEU A 156 -2.03 -9.57 12.74
N LYS A 157 -3.32 -9.82 13.06
CA LYS A 157 -3.80 -10.11 14.41
C LYS A 157 -3.45 -11.52 14.90
N LYS A 158 -3.27 -12.48 13.98
CA LYS A 158 -2.87 -13.86 14.34
C LYS A 158 -1.45 -13.82 14.94
N ARG A 159 -1.36 -14.26 16.20
CA ARG A 159 -0.12 -14.33 16.99
C ARG A 159 0.60 -15.63 16.71
#